data_AF-K2MT61-F1
#
_entry.id   AF-K2MT61-F1
#
_cell.length_a   1.000
_cell.length_b   1.000
_cell.length_c   1.000
_cell.angle_alpha   90.00
_cell.angle_beta   90.00
_cell.angle_gamma   90.00
#
_symmetry.space_group_name_H-M   'P 1'
#
loop_
_entity.id
_entity.type
_entity.pdbx_description
1 polymer ?
#
loop_
_entity_poly.entity_id
_entity_poly.type
_entity_poly.pdbx_seq_one_letter_code
_entity_poly.pdbx_strand_id
1 'polypeptide(L)'
;DPCTLATSCFPAYTTTASSDGCACTCAEGGHGDACLPVAVPEPSSTAGADSCVRDVRVDEEVNAGFGTSVVCYVGVAFAADVVVDVGLMSGSVRNVTLANCTFVRGASLYVVGWLSDPPADHRADVLISGLESRSGGGVVVANRYPPGSRVTVVDSVLIAEKRVAYRGAYGLGDASACLVLHNVNLTGSVLTIARTQVAAVFRDAVGVLFLGGVALSSRGALYVDGLSVQTALGLCVSVEGGVAAS
;
A
#
# COMPACT_ATOMS: atom_id res chain seq x y z
N ASP A 1 30.26 -9.16 -23.24
CA ASP A 1 29.09 -9.81 -22.63
C ASP A 1 27.81 -9.30 -23.26
N PRO A 2 27.16 -10.09 -24.13
CA PRO A 2 25.84 -9.72 -24.62
C PRO A 2 24.86 -9.81 -23.44
N CYS A 3 24.16 -8.72 -23.17
CA CYS A 3 23.35 -8.52 -21.97
C CYS A 3 22.47 -9.73 -21.69
N THR A 4 22.57 -10.21 -20.45
CA THR A 4 21.67 -11.23 -19.92
C THR A 4 20.26 -10.65 -19.78
N LEU A 5 19.48 -10.85 -20.85
CA LEU A 5 18.03 -10.97 -20.93
C LEU A 5 17.19 -9.70 -20.74
N ALA A 6 16.12 -9.63 -21.54
CA ALA A 6 14.94 -8.78 -21.41
C ALA A 6 14.16 -8.95 -20.06
N THR A 7 14.81 -9.49 -19.03
CA THR A 7 14.37 -9.58 -17.63
C THR A 7 14.87 -8.42 -16.77
N SER A 8 15.68 -7.51 -17.30
CA SER A 8 16.17 -6.33 -16.59
C SER A 8 15.10 -5.26 -16.39
N CYS A 9 14.16 -5.14 -17.33
CA CYS A 9 13.12 -4.13 -17.30
C CYS A 9 11.95 -4.55 -16.40
N PHE A 10 11.51 -3.65 -15.53
CA PHE A 10 10.32 -3.84 -14.72
C PHE A 10 9.05 -3.70 -15.59
N PRO A 11 8.31 -4.78 -15.88
CA PRO A 11 7.32 -4.77 -16.95
C PRO A 11 6.16 -3.79 -16.73
N ALA A 12 5.80 -3.53 -15.46
CA ALA A 12 4.73 -2.59 -15.12
C ALA A 12 5.00 -1.16 -15.62
N TYR A 13 6.27 -0.76 -15.68
CA TYR A 13 6.66 0.58 -16.10
C TYR A 13 7.61 0.58 -17.29
N THR A 14 7.55 -0.44 -18.15
CA THR A 14 8.35 -0.48 -19.39
C THR A 14 7.45 -0.26 -20.59
N THR A 15 7.77 0.74 -21.43
CA THR A 15 7.08 0.96 -22.71
C THR A 15 7.67 0.09 -23.81
N THR A 16 9.01 0.09 -23.92
CA THR A 16 9.76 -0.70 -24.89
C THR A 16 11.06 -1.19 -24.27
N ALA A 17 11.44 -2.43 -24.60
CA ALA A 17 12.78 -2.95 -24.33
C ALA A 17 13.53 -3.08 -25.66
N SER A 18 14.82 -2.77 -25.68
CA SER A 18 15.65 -2.95 -26.86
C SER A 18 15.71 -4.42 -27.27
N SER A 19 15.89 -4.70 -28.56
CA SER A 19 15.94 -6.06 -29.10
C SER A 19 17.11 -6.89 -28.57
N ASP A 20 18.17 -6.22 -28.09
CA ASP A 20 19.32 -6.83 -27.40
C ASP A 20 19.12 -6.96 -25.88
N GLY A 21 17.97 -6.52 -25.34
CA GLY A 21 17.60 -6.63 -23.93
C GLY A 21 18.41 -5.74 -22.98
N CYS A 22 19.24 -4.85 -23.52
CA CYS A 22 20.18 -4.02 -22.75
C CYS A 22 19.61 -2.69 -22.26
N ALA A 23 18.52 -2.20 -22.85
CA ALA A 23 17.98 -0.88 -22.54
C ALA A 23 16.45 -0.92 -22.41
N CYS A 24 15.96 -0.30 -21.33
CA CYS A 24 14.54 -0.13 -21.05
C CYS A 24 14.14 1.32 -21.32
N THR A 25 13.02 1.52 -21.99
CA THR A 25 12.34 2.82 -22.05
C THR A 25 11.21 2.81 -21.04
N CYS A 26 11.24 3.74 -20.09
CA CYS A 26 10.30 3.74 -18.99
C CYS A 26 8.98 4.44 -19.35
N ALA A 27 7.89 3.89 -18.83
CA ALA A 27 6.59 4.52 -18.77
C ALA A 27 6.50 5.46 -17.55
N GLU A 28 5.42 6.23 -17.46
CA GLU A 28 5.15 7.10 -16.32
C GLU A 28 5.16 6.31 -14.99
N GLY A 29 6.06 6.69 -14.08
CA GLY A 29 6.25 6.06 -12.77
C GLY A 29 7.46 5.11 -12.68
N GLY A 30 8.00 4.66 -13.82
CA GLY A 30 9.24 3.88 -13.88
C GLY A 30 10.48 4.74 -14.06
N HIS A 31 11.56 4.36 -13.39
CA HIS A 31 12.79 5.15 -13.36
C HIS A 31 14.04 4.27 -13.35
N GLY A 32 15.15 4.87 -13.78
CA GLY A 32 16.44 4.20 -13.92
C GLY A 32 16.46 3.17 -15.06
N ASP A 33 17.58 2.49 -15.20
CA ASP A 33 17.84 1.60 -16.34
C ASP A 33 16.92 0.37 -16.37
N ALA A 34 16.31 0.02 -15.23
CA ALA A 34 15.37 -1.08 -15.07
C ALA A 34 13.90 -0.63 -14.98
N CYS A 35 13.61 0.67 -15.08
CA CYS A 35 12.25 1.21 -14.93
C CYS A 35 11.53 0.83 -13.63
N LEU A 36 12.26 0.76 -12.52
CA LEU A 36 11.70 0.44 -11.22
C LEU A 36 10.82 1.60 -10.71
N PRO A 37 9.84 1.32 -9.82
CA PRO A 37 9.10 2.40 -9.15
C PRO A 37 10.09 3.32 -8.42
N VAL A 38 10.03 4.64 -8.63
CA VAL A 38 10.78 5.57 -7.76
C VAL A 38 10.13 5.55 -6.38
N ALA A 39 10.96 5.33 -5.38
CA ALA A 39 10.57 5.58 -4.02
C ALA A 39 10.38 7.10 -3.84
N VAL A 40 9.17 7.47 -3.47
CA VAL A 40 8.74 8.82 -3.06
C VAL A 40 8.29 9.70 -4.23
N PRO A 41 6.98 9.74 -4.54
CA PRO A 41 6.39 11.01 -4.92
C PRO A 41 6.65 11.97 -3.75
N GLU A 42 7.39 13.06 -3.98
CA GLU A 42 7.27 14.19 -3.06
C GLU A 42 5.77 14.52 -2.98
N PRO A 43 5.22 14.77 -1.77
CA PRO A 43 3.81 15.13 -1.63
C PRO A 43 3.55 16.25 -2.62
N SER A 44 2.68 16.00 -3.59
CA SER A 44 2.50 16.87 -4.75
C SER A 44 2.32 18.30 -4.27
N SER A 45 3.33 19.13 -4.47
CA SER A 45 3.41 20.52 -3.99
C SER A 45 2.47 21.45 -4.76
N THR A 46 1.62 20.91 -5.63
CA THR A 46 0.85 21.68 -6.61
C THR A 46 -0.67 21.53 -6.52
N ALA A 47 -1.22 20.82 -5.53
CA ALA A 47 -2.63 20.95 -5.19
C ALA A 47 -2.89 20.67 -3.70
N GLY A 48 -2.86 21.72 -2.86
CA GLY A 48 -3.45 21.65 -1.51
C GLY A 48 -2.50 21.33 -0.35
N ALA A 49 -1.22 21.74 -0.41
CA ALA A 49 -0.37 21.72 0.79
C ALA A 49 -1.00 22.52 1.97
N ASP A 50 -1.87 23.48 1.65
CA ASP A 50 -2.70 24.28 2.58
C ASP A 50 -3.99 23.57 3.04
N SER A 51 -4.40 22.45 2.43
CA SER A 51 -5.62 21.70 2.78
C SER A 51 -5.36 20.39 3.53
N CYS A 52 -4.10 20.01 3.76
CA CYS A 52 -3.77 18.83 4.56
C CYS A 52 -4.14 19.07 6.03
N VAL A 53 -4.76 18.07 6.65
CA VAL A 53 -4.92 18.05 8.10
C VAL A 53 -3.56 17.73 8.72
N ARG A 54 -3.08 18.60 9.60
CA ARG A 54 -1.70 18.60 10.09
C ARG A 54 -1.62 18.57 11.61
N ASP A 55 -0.72 17.75 12.13
CA ASP A 55 -0.21 17.81 13.52
C ASP A 55 -1.31 17.81 14.62
N VAL A 56 -2.46 17.22 14.33
CA VAL A 56 -3.58 17.06 15.26
C VAL A 56 -3.65 15.64 15.79
N ARG A 57 -4.35 15.47 16.92
CA ARG A 57 -4.72 14.18 17.46
C ARG A 57 -6.18 13.90 17.17
N VAL A 58 -6.47 12.70 16.70
CA VAL A 58 -7.83 12.23 16.40
C VAL A 58 -8.09 10.98 17.22
N ASP A 59 -9.03 11.08 18.16
CA ASP A 59 -9.38 9.97 19.07
C ASP A 59 -10.62 9.17 18.62
N GLU A 60 -11.35 9.68 17.63
CA GLU A 60 -12.54 9.06 17.02
C GLU A 60 -12.20 8.38 15.69
N GLU A 61 -13.05 7.43 15.29
CA GLU A 61 -12.90 6.75 14.01
C GLU A 61 -13.05 7.71 12.83
N VAL A 62 -12.23 7.50 11.80
CA VAL A 62 -12.23 8.32 10.60
C VAL A 62 -12.58 7.47 9.40
N ASN A 63 -13.66 7.82 8.71
CA ASN A 63 -13.95 7.33 7.36
C ASN A 63 -13.58 8.43 6.36
N ALA A 64 -12.33 8.41 5.90
CA ALA A 64 -11.76 9.43 5.05
C ALA A 64 -12.12 9.21 3.58
N GLY A 65 -12.32 10.31 2.87
CA GLY A 65 -12.46 10.30 1.42
C GLY A 65 -13.90 10.31 0.90
N PHE A 66 -14.92 9.99 1.73
CA PHE A 66 -16.30 9.95 1.28
C PHE A 66 -16.74 11.29 0.65
N GLY A 67 -17.12 11.25 -0.64
CA GLY A 67 -17.53 12.43 -1.40
C GLY A 67 -16.40 13.42 -1.75
N THR A 68 -15.13 13.05 -1.58
CA THR A 68 -13.96 13.88 -1.90
C THR A 68 -12.99 13.13 -2.81
N SER A 69 -12.20 13.85 -3.62
CA SER A 69 -11.17 13.27 -4.49
C SER A 69 -9.77 13.29 -3.87
N VAL A 70 -9.58 13.95 -2.74
CA VAL A 70 -8.28 14.11 -2.07
C VAL A 70 -8.42 13.88 -0.56
N VAL A 71 -7.55 13.05 -0.01
CA VAL A 71 -7.33 12.86 1.44
C VAL A 71 -5.87 13.18 1.74
N CYS A 72 -5.61 14.09 2.66
CA CYS A 72 -4.24 14.42 3.07
C CYS A 72 -4.12 14.61 4.58
N TYR A 73 -3.29 13.76 5.20
CA TYR A 73 -2.91 13.81 6.61
C TYR A 73 -1.39 13.87 6.73
N VAL A 74 -0.89 14.81 7.51
CA VAL A 74 0.56 14.98 7.76
C VAL A 74 0.82 15.14 9.24
N GLY A 75 1.65 14.30 9.86
CA GLY A 75 1.98 14.43 11.28
C GLY A 75 0.81 14.13 12.24
N VAL A 76 -0.28 13.55 11.75
CA VAL A 76 -1.49 13.32 12.56
C VAL A 76 -1.34 12.07 13.43
N ALA A 77 -1.81 12.16 14.68
CA ALA A 77 -1.85 11.04 15.62
C ALA A 77 -3.26 10.46 15.72
N PHE A 78 -3.46 9.28 15.14
CA PHE A 78 -4.73 8.55 15.17
C PHE A 78 -4.75 7.56 16.33
N ALA A 79 -5.77 7.66 17.15
CA ALA A 79 -5.97 6.78 18.28
C ALA A 79 -7.21 5.86 18.14
N ALA A 80 -7.88 5.96 16.99
CA ALA A 80 -8.90 5.06 16.50
C ALA A 80 -8.67 4.79 15.00
N ASP A 81 -9.38 3.81 14.46
CA ASP A 81 -9.20 3.33 13.10
C ASP A 81 -9.40 4.42 12.04
N VAL A 82 -8.60 4.35 10.98
CA VAL A 82 -8.72 5.18 9.80
C VAL A 82 -9.05 4.31 8.61
N VAL A 83 -10.22 4.51 8.03
CA VAL A 83 -10.65 3.88 6.80
C VAL A 83 -10.51 4.87 5.66
N VAL A 84 -9.76 4.50 4.63
CA VAL A 84 -9.70 5.20 3.36
C VAL A 84 -10.27 4.26 2.30
N ASP A 85 -11.58 4.40 2.05
CA ASP A 85 -12.25 3.67 0.98
C ASP A 85 -12.10 4.45 -0.34
N VAL A 86 -11.03 4.14 -1.08
CA VAL A 86 -10.78 4.76 -2.38
C VAL A 86 -11.80 4.32 -3.42
N GLY A 87 -12.63 3.32 -3.18
CA GLY A 87 -13.77 2.95 -4.03
C GLY A 87 -14.97 3.90 -3.88
N LEU A 88 -15.14 4.51 -2.70
CA LEU A 88 -16.22 5.44 -2.36
C LEU A 88 -15.86 6.94 -2.46
N MET A 89 -14.60 7.26 -2.74
CA MET A 89 -14.16 8.61 -3.07
C MET A 89 -14.83 9.14 -4.35
N SER A 90 -14.85 10.47 -4.53
CA SER A 90 -15.41 11.11 -5.73
C SER A 90 -14.33 11.35 -6.79
N GLY A 91 -14.74 11.43 -8.06
CA GLY A 91 -13.85 11.76 -9.17
C GLY A 91 -13.10 10.55 -9.74
N SER A 92 -12.54 10.75 -10.94
CA SER A 92 -11.78 9.73 -11.68
C SER A 92 -10.34 9.57 -11.18
N VAL A 93 -9.73 10.63 -10.65
CA VAL A 93 -8.40 10.59 -10.01
C VAL A 93 -8.58 10.85 -8.52
N ARG A 94 -8.13 9.88 -7.72
CA ARG A 94 -8.33 9.85 -6.26
C ARG A 94 -6.97 9.83 -5.57
N ASN A 95 -6.64 10.90 -4.85
CA ASN A 95 -5.34 11.08 -4.23
C ASN A 95 -5.43 10.91 -2.73
N VAL A 96 -4.57 10.07 -2.15
CA VAL A 96 -4.49 9.84 -0.71
C VAL A 96 -3.04 10.01 -0.29
N THR A 97 -2.82 10.82 0.74
CA THR A 97 -1.50 11.00 1.35
C THR A 97 -1.61 10.92 2.86
N LEU A 98 -0.92 9.96 3.47
CA LEU A 98 -0.66 9.90 4.89
C LEU A 98 0.86 9.98 5.07
N ALA A 99 1.36 11.12 5.52
CA ALA A 99 2.79 11.36 5.71
C ALA A 99 3.11 11.55 7.20
N ASN A 100 4.10 10.82 7.72
CA ASN A 100 4.57 10.93 9.11
C ASN A 100 3.44 10.81 10.15
N CYS A 101 2.41 10.01 9.86
CA CYS A 101 1.29 9.81 10.78
C CYS A 101 1.63 8.74 11.81
N THR A 102 1.05 8.84 13.00
CA THR A 102 1.27 7.89 14.10
C THR A 102 -0.04 7.22 14.50
N PHE A 103 -0.02 5.90 14.66
CA PHE A 103 -1.17 5.10 15.08
C PHE A 103 -0.94 4.57 16.50
N VAL A 104 -1.76 5.09 17.41
CA VAL A 104 -1.68 4.83 18.85
C VAL A 104 -2.91 4.07 19.33
N ARG A 105 -2.85 3.52 20.55
CA ARG A 105 -3.95 2.75 21.19
C ARG A 105 -4.50 1.59 20.35
N GLY A 106 -3.71 1.01 19.45
CA GLY A 106 -4.11 -0.11 18.60
C GLY A 106 -4.91 0.29 17.34
N ALA A 107 -4.98 1.58 17.02
CA ALA A 107 -5.61 2.08 15.80
C ALA A 107 -4.99 1.43 14.55
N SER A 108 -5.81 1.08 13.56
CA SER A 108 -5.36 0.51 12.29
C SER A 108 -5.76 1.36 11.10
N LEU A 109 -4.97 1.28 10.02
CA LEU A 109 -5.23 1.92 8.74
C LEU A 109 -5.79 0.90 7.75
N TYR A 110 -6.89 1.24 7.09
CA TYR A 110 -7.51 0.44 6.04
C TYR A 110 -7.50 1.24 4.74
N VAL A 111 -6.76 0.79 3.73
CA VAL A 111 -6.84 1.31 2.36
C VAL A 111 -7.59 0.30 1.51
N VAL A 112 -8.81 0.67 1.14
CA VAL A 112 -9.78 -0.25 0.56
C VAL A 112 -10.11 0.20 -0.86
N GLY A 113 -9.75 -0.64 -1.83
CA GLY A 113 -10.10 -0.47 -3.24
C GLY A 113 -11.54 -0.90 -3.56
N TRP A 114 -11.84 -1.03 -4.84
CA TRP A 114 -13.18 -1.39 -5.32
C TRP A 114 -13.52 -2.85 -5.02
N LEU A 115 -14.69 -3.08 -4.41
CA LEU A 115 -15.21 -4.43 -4.14
C LEU A 115 -15.56 -5.19 -5.44
N SER A 116 -16.11 -4.47 -6.42
CA SER A 116 -16.46 -4.96 -7.75
C SER A 116 -15.55 -4.38 -8.83
N ASP A 117 -15.78 -4.73 -10.09
CA ASP A 117 -14.93 -4.23 -11.18
C ASP A 117 -14.99 -2.68 -11.24
N PRO A 118 -13.82 -2.01 -11.16
CA PRO A 118 -13.74 -0.56 -11.15
C PRO A 118 -14.01 0.02 -12.54
N PRO A 119 -14.49 1.27 -12.65
CA PRO A 119 -14.64 1.92 -13.94
C PRO A 119 -13.26 2.14 -14.60
N ALA A 120 -13.19 1.98 -15.93
CA ALA A 120 -11.93 1.94 -16.68
C ALA A 120 -11.13 3.26 -16.69
N ASP A 121 -11.80 4.38 -16.43
CA ASP A 121 -11.23 5.74 -16.40
C ASP A 121 -10.86 6.20 -14.98
N HIS A 122 -10.98 5.33 -13.99
CA HIS A 122 -10.66 5.65 -12.60
C HIS A 122 -9.27 5.15 -12.20
N ARG A 123 -8.59 5.91 -11.35
CA ARG A 123 -7.34 5.51 -10.69
C ARG A 123 -7.23 6.07 -9.28
N ALA A 124 -6.48 5.37 -8.45
CA ALA A 124 -6.12 5.83 -7.10
C ALA A 124 -4.61 5.95 -6.97
N ASP A 125 -4.13 7.11 -6.50
CA ASP A 125 -2.74 7.35 -6.13
C ASP A 125 -2.67 7.49 -4.59
N VAL A 126 -2.19 6.46 -3.92
CA VAL A 126 -2.12 6.36 -2.46
C VAL A 126 -0.67 6.33 -2.01
N LEU A 127 -0.30 7.29 -1.16
CA LEU A 127 1.02 7.38 -0.53
C LEU A 127 0.87 7.30 0.99
N ILE A 128 1.45 6.26 1.57
CA ILE A 128 1.67 6.09 3.01
C ILE A 128 3.17 6.16 3.23
N SER A 129 3.64 7.24 3.82
CA SER A 129 5.07 7.50 4.04
C SER A 129 5.34 7.84 5.49
N GLY A 130 6.39 7.28 6.09
CA GLY A 130 6.77 7.60 7.47
C GLY A 130 5.73 7.16 8.50
N LEU A 131 4.89 6.17 8.18
CA LEU A 131 3.83 5.73 9.09
C LEU A 131 4.44 4.97 10.27
N GLU A 132 4.05 5.34 11.49
CA GLU A 132 4.51 4.66 12.71
C GLU A 132 3.34 4.08 13.49
N SER A 133 3.30 2.75 13.61
CA SER A 133 2.37 2.03 14.49
C SER A 133 3.16 1.14 15.42
N ARG A 134 3.25 1.49 16.71
CA ARG A 134 3.88 0.62 17.73
C ARG A 134 2.90 0.00 18.72
N SER A 135 1.64 0.42 18.65
CA SER A 135 0.66 0.15 19.70
C SER A 135 -0.18 -1.10 19.47
N GLY A 136 0.19 -1.96 18.52
CA GLY A 136 -0.61 -3.12 18.10
C GLY A 136 -1.63 -2.83 17.00
N GLY A 137 -1.51 -1.69 16.32
CA GLY A 137 -2.29 -1.39 15.11
C GLY A 137 -1.59 -1.89 13.85
N GLY A 138 -2.33 -2.11 12.77
CA GLY A 138 -1.76 -2.55 11.49
C GLY A 138 -2.27 -1.78 10.28
N VAL A 139 -1.77 -2.16 9.10
CA VAL A 139 -2.14 -1.57 7.81
C VAL A 139 -2.75 -2.66 6.94
N VAL A 140 -3.93 -2.39 6.39
CA VAL A 140 -4.61 -3.27 5.43
C VAL A 140 -4.65 -2.57 4.07
N VAL A 141 -4.22 -3.27 3.03
CA VAL A 141 -4.50 -2.93 1.64
C VAL A 141 -5.42 -4.00 1.09
N ALA A 142 -6.61 -3.60 0.63
CA ALA A 142 -7.65 -4.55 0.23
C ALA A 142 -8.24 -4.27 -1.15
N ASN A 143 -8.80 -5.33 -1.74
CA ASN A 143 -9.65 -5.32 -2.94
C ASN A 143 -8.93 -4.91 -4.24
N ARG A 144 -9.70 -4.40 -5.22
CA ARG A 144 -9.28 -4.21 -6.62
C ARG A 144 -8.77 -2.79 -6.86
N TYR A 145 -7.72 -2.66 -7.66
CA TYR A 145 -7.15 -1.38 -8.09
C TYR A 145 -7.08 -1.32 -9.63
N PRO A 146 -7.81 -0.38 -10.27
CA PRO A 146 -7.86 -0.25 -11.73
C PRO A 146 -6.53 0.18 -12.36
N PRO A 147 -6.38 0.05 -13.70
CA PRO A 147 -5.19 0.46 -14.42
C PRO A 147 -4.72 1.88 -14.10
N GLY A 148 -3.41 2.03 -13.94
CA GLY A 148 -2.78 3.31 -13.58
C GLY A 148 -2.85 3.67 -12.10
N SER A 149 -3.50 2.86 -11.25
CA SER A 149 -3.47 3.07 -9.80
C SER A 149 -2.11 2.73 -9.20
N ARG A 150 -1.73 3.47 -8.16
CA ARG A 150 -0.48 3.30 -7.42
C ARG A 150 -0.76 3.34 -5.93
N VAL A 151 -0.34 2.31 -5.21
CA VAL A 151 -0.41 2.26 -3.75
C VAL A 151 1.01 2.08 -3.22
N THR A 152 1.48 2.99 -2.39
CA THR A 152 2.85 2.98 -1.87
C THR A 152 2.84 3.04 -0.36
N VAL A 153 3.47 2.06 0.28
CA VAL A 153 3.84 2.07 1.70
C VAL A 153 5.35 2.18 1.76
N VAL A 154 5.86 3.29 2.28
CA VAL A 154 7.29 3.60 2.24
C VAL A 154 7.79 4.19 3.55
N ASP A 155 9.05 3.92 3.90
CA ASP A 155 9.71 4.52 5.07
C ASP A 155 8.93 4.34 6.38
N SER A 156 8.20 3.22 6.51
CA SER A 156 7.22 3.02 7.59
C SER A 156 7.69 1.97 8.61
N VAL A 157 7.18 2.05 9.83
CA VAL A 157 7.50 1.15 10.95
C VAL A 157 6.21 0.62 11.58
N LEU A 158 5.98 -0.68 11.47
CA LEU A 158 4.79 -1.38 11.97
C LEU A 158 5.21 -2.43 12.99
N ILE A 159 4.86 -2.23 14.26
CA ILE A 159 5.22 -3.10 15.37
C ILE A 159 3.96 -3.53 16.11
N ALA A 160 3.71 -4.83 16.11
CA ALA A 160 2.67 -5.47 16.89
C ALA A 160 3.24 -5.97 18.23
N GLU A 161 3.25 -5.09 19.24
CA GLU A 161 3.55 -5.45 20.64
C GLU A 161 2.35 -6.12 21.34
N LYS A 162 1.16 -5.98 20.76
CA LYS A 162 -0.11 -6.55 21.21
C LYS A 162 -0.80 -7.21 20.01
N ARG A 163 -1.85 -8.00 20.28
CA ARG A 163 -2.72 -8.54 19.22
C ARG A 163 -3.25 -7.39 18.36
N VAL A 164 -3.10 -7.52 17.04
CA VAL A 164 -3.71 -6.59 16.09
C VAL A 164 -5.15 -7.04 15.89
N ALA A 165 -6.10 -6.18 16.27
CA ALA A 165 -7.52 -6.49 16.18
C ALA A 165 -8.14 -5.64 15.06
N TYR A 166 -8.31 -6.26 13.89
CA TYR A 166 -8.97 -5.61 12.77
C TYR A 166 -10.50 -5.63 12.89
N ARG A 167 -11.15 -4.69 12.24
CA ARG A 167 -12.63 -4.65 12.16
C ARG A 167 -13.15 -5.83 11.34
N GLY A 168 -14.18 -6.50 11.87
CA GLY A 168 -14.84 -7.62 11.19
C GLY A 168 -15.53 -7.25 9.86
N ALA A 169 -15.77 -5.96 9.60
CA ALA A 169 -16.42 -5.47 8.39
C ALA A 169 -15.66 -5.80 7.09
N TYR A 170 -14.34 -6.04 7.18
CA TYR A 170 -13.50 -6.36 6.01
C TYR A 170 -13.22 -7.84 5.84
N GLY A 171 -13.95 -8.73 6.53
CA GLY A 171 -13.80 -10.18 6.34
C GLY A 171 -12.46 -10.74 6.83
N LEU A 172 -11.74 -10.00 7.67
CA LEU A 172 -10.42 -10.38 8.19
C LEU A 172 -10.50 -11.43 9.32
N GLY A 173 -11.71 -11.71 9.84
CA GLY A 173 -11.93 -12.70 10.89
C GLY A 173 -11.05 -12.44 12.12
N ASP A 174 -10.35 -13.50 12.56
CA ASP A 174 -9.43 -13.45 13.70
C ASP A 174 -7.97 -13.13 13.33
N ALA A 175 -7.75 -12.61 12.11
CA ALA A 175 -6.41 -12.25 11.64
C ALA A 175 -5.75 -11.20 12.56
N SER A 176 -4.49 -11.43 12.91
CA SER A 176 -3.65 -10.51 13.67
C SER A 176 -2.32 -10.37 12.96
N ALA A 177 -2.13 -9.26 12.23
CA ALA A 177 -0.91 -9.03 11.46
C ALA A 177 -0.56 -7.54 11.36
N CYS A 178 0.70 -7.19 11.16
CA CYS A 178 1.11 -5.79 11.05
C CYS A 178 0.76 -5.18 9.68
N LEU A 179 1.00 -5.94 8.60
CA LEU A 179 0.66 -5.56 7.23
C LEU A 179 -0.18 -6.67 6.60
N VAL A 180 -1.35 -6.33 6.08
CA VAL A 180 -2.29 -7.27 5.46
C VAL A 180 -2.57 -6.87 4.02
N LEU A 181 -2.41 -7.81 3.09
CA LEU A 181 -2.93 -7.72 1.72
C LEU A 181 -4.14 -8.64 1.62
N HIS A 182 -5.34 -8.06 1.49
CA HIS A 182 -6.60 -8.79 1.54
C HIS A 182 -7.37 -8.75 0.21
N ASN A 183 -7.54 -9.90 -0.45
CA ASN A 183 -8.20 -10.02 -1.76
C ASN A 183 -7.69 -8.98 -2.79
N VAL A 184 -6.37 -8.75 -2.82
CA VAL A 184 -5.81 -7.67 -3.64
C VAL A 184 -5.79 -8.09 -5.10
N ASN A 185 -6.35 -7.27 -5.97
CA ASN A 185 -6.25 -7.47 -7.42
C ASN A 185 -5.69 -6.21 -8.09
N LEU A 186 -4.50 -6.34 -8.68
CA LEU A 186 -3.80 -5.27 -9.36
C LEU A 186 -3.87 -5.50 -10.87
N THR A 187 -4.74 -4.77 -11.56
CA THR A 187 -4.86 -4.79 -13.02
C THR A 187 -4.19 -3.56 -13.59
N GLY A 188 -2.99 -3.70 -14.17
CA GLY A 188 -2.21 -2.56 -14.68
C GLY A 188 -1.91 -1.50 -13.62
N SER A 189 -1.86 -1.91 -12.35
CA SER A 189 -1.63 -1.06 -11.18
C SER A 189 -0.50 -1.62 -10.33
N VAL A 190 0.10 -0.78 -9.50
CA VAL A 190 1.32 -1.13 -8.75
C VAL A 190 1.11 -0.91 -7.26
N LEU A 191 1.42 -1.94 -6.47
CA LEU A 191 1.59 -1.85 -5.03
C LEU A 191 3.08 -1.88 -4.72
N THR A 192 3.58 -0.85 -4.04
CA THR A 192 4.98 -0.71 -3.62
C THR A 192 5.08 -0.75 -2.11
N ILE A 193 5.96 -1.62 -1.60
CA ILE A 193 6.36 -1.65 -0.20
C ILE A 193 7.87 -1.42 -0.16
N ALA A 194 8.29 -0.25 0.31
CA ALA A 194 9.70 0.17 0.26
C ALA A 194 10.22 0.60 1.64
N ARG A 195 11.45 0.22 2.01
CA ARG A 195 12.13 0.64 3.26
C ARG A 195 11.24 0.59 4.49
N THR A 196 10.45 -0.47 4.61
CA THR A 196 9.44 -0.63 5.66
C THR A 196 9.90 -1.70 6.64
N GLN A 197 9.75 -1.42 7.93
CA GLN A 197 10.08 -2.35 9.00
C GLN A 197 8.80 -2.90 9.62
N VAL A 198 8.74 -4.21 9.76
CA VAL A 198 7.62 -4.93 10.35
C VAL A 198 8.14 -5.83 11.47
N ALA A 199 7.57 -5.70 12.66
CA ALA A 199 7.93 -6.54 13.80
C ALA A 199 6.70 -7.08 14.53
N ALA A 200 6.49 -8.40 14.48
CA ALA A 200 5.45 -9.07 15.24
C ALA A 200 6.04 -9.66 16.53
N VAL A 201 5.85 -8.95 17.65
CA VAL A 201 6.43 -9.30 18.96
C VAL A 201 5.42 -10.08 19.80
N PHE A 202 4.12 -9.84 19.60
CA PHE A 202 3.06 -10.55 20.27
C PHE A 202 2.87 -11.98 19.72
N ARG A 203 2.47 -12.92 20.59
CA ARG A 203 2.20 -14.32 20.19
C ARG A 203 1.07 -14.36 19.16
N ASP A 204 1.22 -15.20 18.13
CA ASP A 204 0.26 -15.39 17.04
C ASP A 204 0.05 -14.17 16.12
N ALA A 205 0.81 -13.08 16.32
CA ALA A 205 0.84 -11.98 15.35
C ALA A 205 1.74 -12.34 14.16
N VAL A 206 1.26 -12.07 12.96
CA VAL A 206 2.01 -12.23 11.71
C VAL A 206 2.66 -10.91 11.33
N GLY A 207 3.87 -10.93 10.78
CA GLY A 207 4.47 -9.73 10.20
C GLY A 207 3.66 -9.25 9.01
N VAL A 208 3.69 -10.02 7.92
CA VAL A 208 2.96 -9.76 6.68
C VAL A 208 2.00 -10.90 6.39
N LEU A 209 0.72 -10.59 6.19
CA LEU A 209 -0.32 -11.55 5.89
C LEU A 209 -0.92 -11.30 4.50
N PHE A 210 -0.92 -12.32 3.66
CA PHE A 210 -1.70 -12.35 2.43
C PHE A 210 -2.95 -13.17 2.73
N LEU A 211 -4.13 -12.57 2.59
CA LEU A 211 -5.41 -13.21 2.92
C LEU A 211 -6.38 -13.09 1.75
N GLY A 212 -7.04 -14.17 1.38
CA GLY A 212 -7.93 -14.21 0.21
C GLY A 212 -7.22 -14.09 -1.15
N GLY A 213 -5.89 -14.04 -1.13
CA GLY A 213 -5.02 -14.05 -2.31
C GLY A 213 -4.67 -12.68 -2.89
N VAL A 214 -3.63 -12.67 -3.73
CA VAL A 214 -3.18 -11.50 -4.50
C VAL A 214 -3.07 -11.86 -5.97
N ALA A 215 -3.77 -11.12 -6.83
CA ALA A 215 -3.77 -11.30 -8.27
C ALA A 215 -3.11 -10.10 -8.98
N LEU A 216 -2.19 -10.38 -9.90
CA LEU A 216 -1.50 -9.39 -10.73
C LEU A 216 -1.83 -9.67 -12.19
N SER A 217 -2.38 -8.68 -12.90
CA SER A 217 -2.83 -8.83 -14.29
C SER A 217 -2.52 -7.59 -15.12
N SER A 218 -2.42 -7.74 -16.43
CA SER A 218 -2.30 -6.60 -17.38
C SER A 218 -1.15 -5.63 -17.05
N ARG A 219 0.03 -6.18 -16.69
CA ARG A 219 1.19 -5.42 -16.18
C ARG A 219 1.02 -4.84 -14.77
N GLY A 220 0.11 -5.40 -13.97
CA GLY A 220 0.05 -5.13 -12.54
C GLY A 220 1.28 -5.70 -11.82
N ALA A 221 1.70 -5.04 -10.74
CA ALA A 221 2.91 -5.46 -10.02
C ALA A 221 2.84 -5.22 -8.52
N LEU A 222 3.46 -6.15 -7.77
CA LEU A 222 3.83 -5.99 -6.38
C LEU A 222 5.35 -5.79 -6.32
N TYR A 223 5.78 -4.58 -5.98
CA TYR A 223 7.20 -4.23 -5.83
C TYR A 223 7.55 -4.14 -4.35
N VAL A 224 8.59 -4.88 -3.94
CA VAL A 224 9.06 -4.90 -2.55
C VAL A 224 10.55 -4.63 -2.52
N ASP A 225 10.95 -3.58 -1.81
CA ASP A 225 12.36 -3.18 -1.67
C ASP A 225 12.66 -2.79 -0.21
N GLY A 226 13.72 -3.34 0.39
CA GLY A 226 14.06 -3.00 1.77
C GLY A 226 12.97 -3.27 2.82
N LEU A 227 12.12 -4.29 2.63
CA LEU A 227 11.17 -4.76 3.64
C LEU A 227 11.89 -5.65 4.66
N SER A 228 11.97 -5.19 5.92
CA SER A 228 12.48 -6.00 7.03
C SER A 228 11.32 -6.57 7.83
N VAL A 229 11.26 -7.89 8.01
CA VAL A 229 10.22 -8.55 8.79
C VAL A 229 10.86 -9.37 9.91
N GLN A 230 10.46 -9.10 11.14
CA GLN A 230 10.97 -9.75 12.34
C GLN A 230 9.81 -10.32 13.14
N THR A 231 9.97 -11.51 13.70
CA THR A 231 9.02 -12.05 14.67
C THR A 231 9.76 -12.66 15.86
N ALA A 232 9.17 -12.50 17.04
CA ALA A 232 9.67 -13.18 18.24
C ALA A 232 8.93 -14.49 18.51
N LEU A 233 7.61 -14.51 18.25
CA LEU A 233 6.70 -15.57 18.67
C LEU A 233 5.62 -15.92 17.61
N GLY A 234 5.79 -15.47 16.38
CA GLY A 234 4.82 -15.63 15.29
C GLY A 234 5.47 -15.88 13.92
N LEU A 235 4.67 -15.85 12.84
CA LEU A 235 5.15 -16.04 11.47
C LEU A 235 5.58 -14.72 10.84
N CYS A 236 6.76 -14.68 10.20
CA CYS A 236 7.17 -13.50 9.44
C CYS A 236 6.19 -13.20 8.31
N VAL A 237 5.87 -14.21 7.52
CA VAL A 237 4.95 -14.11 6.39
C VAL A 237 3.99 -15.30 6.41
N SER A 238 2.69 -15.03 6.22
CA SER A 238 1.67 -16.06 6.01
C SER A 238 0.90 -15.77 4.73
N VAL A 239 0.54 -16.83 4.00
CA VAL A 239 -0.20 -16.72 2.72
C VAL A 239 -1.39 -17.66 2.74
N GLU A 240 -2.58 -17.08 2.68
CA GLU A 240 -3.88 -17.73 2.62
C GLU A 240 -4.62 -17.25 1.37
N GLY A 241 -4.74 -18.09 0.34
CA GLY A 241 -5.39 -17.73 -0.94
C GLY A 241 -4.44 -17.55 -2.14
N GLY A 242 -3.13 -17.78 -1.95
CA GLY A 242 -2.14 -17.81 -3.05
C GLY A 242 -1.78 -16.44 -3.65
N VAL A 243 -0.74 -16.42 -4.47
CA VAL A 243 -0.34 -15.24 -5.26
C VAL A 243 -0.27 -15.68 -6.72
N ALA A 244 -1.04 -15.02 -7.59
CA ALA A 244 -1.12 -15.35 -9.01
C ALA A 244 -0.74 -14.13 -9.86
N ALA A 245 0.04 -14.37 -10.91
CA ALA A 245 0.44 -13.34 -11.87
C ALA A 245 0.27 -13.86 -13.30
N SER A 246 -0.25 -13.02 -14.20
CA SER A 246 -0.46 -13.33 -15.63
C SER A 246 -0.15 -12.15 -16.54
#